data_AF-R2QLF7-F1
#
_entry.id   AF-R2QLF7-F1
#
_cell.length_a   1.000
_cell.length_b   1.000
_cell.length_c   1.000
_cell.angle_alpha   90.00
_cell.angle_beta   90.00
_cell.angle_gamma   90.00
#
_symmetry.space_group_name_H-M   'P 1'
#
loop_
_entity.id
_entity.type
_entity.pdbx_description
1 polymer ?
#
loop_
_entity_poly.entity_id
_entity_poly.type
_entity_poly.pdbx_seq_one_letter_code
_entity_poly.pdbx_strand_id
1 'polypeptide(L)'
;MSKYFKLVSVIDTVTTLNVAYQKNGRIAYSHVRLSPGEKYELGNDEVFNQTLQTIKIERPYSEQLANELISLGVDYTEKVCKSCGGHTKKISYLAIEIIDE
;
A
#
# COMPACT_ATOMS: atom_id res chain seq x y z
N MET A 1 -22.36 -4.09 -7.20
CA MET A 1 -21.22 -3.16 -7.15
C MET A 1 -19.97 -4.00 -7.17
N SER A 2 -19.18 -3.83 -8.21
CA SER A 2 -17.89 -4.51 -8.32
C SER A 2 -16.88 -3.69 -7.52
N LYS A 3 -16.06 -4.37 -6.73
CA LYS A 3 -14.99 -3.71 -5.97
C LYS A 3 -13.68 -3.97 -6.67
N TYR A 4 -12.85 -2.94 -6.78
CA TYR A 4 -11.52 -3.02 -7.35
C TYR A 4 -10.49 -2.52 -6.37
N PHE A 5 -9.24 -2.89 -6.60
CA PHE A 5 -8.10 -2.31 -5.92
C PHE A 5 -7.00 -1.95 -6.93
N LYS A 6 -6.21 -0.95 -6.59
CA LYS A 6 -5.06 -0.50 -7.39
C LYS A 6 -3.99 0.09 -6.47
N LEU A 7 -2.79 0.30 -7.02
CA LEU A 7 -1.78 1.12 -6.34
C LEU A 7 -2.27 2.57 -6.21
N VAL A 8 -1.96 3.21 -5.08
CA VAL A 8 -2.17 4.65 -4.92
C VAL A 8 -1.41 5.43 -5.99
N SER A 9 -1.99 6.54 -6.46
CA SER A 9 -1.50 7.26 -7.66
C SER A 9 -0.06 7.79 -7.55
N VAL A 10 0.46 7.98 -6.33
CA VAL A 10 1.85 8.38 -6.08
C VAL A 10 2.88 7.28 -6.41
N ILE A 11 2.43 6.03 -6.59
CA ILE A 11 3.30 4.91 -6.97
C ILE A 11 3.26 4.76 -8.49
N ASP A 12 4.33 5.24 -9.13
CA ASP A 12 4.51 5.30 -10.59
C ASP A 12 5.27 4.09 -11.17
N THR A 13 5.63 3.12 -10.33
CA THR A 13 6.44 1.96 -10.70
C THR A 13 5.77 0.65 -10.30
N VAL A 14 6.01 -0.40 -11.09
CA VAL A 14 5.51 -1.75 -10.81
C VAL A 14 5.98 -2.21 -9.43
N THR A 15 5.04 -2.55 -8.58
CA THR A 15 5.29 -2.84 -7.16
C THR A 15 4.80 -4.24 -6.80
N THR A 16 5.67 -5.00 -6.15
CA THR A 16 5.33 -6.32 -5.59
C THR A 16 5.04 -6.16 -4.10
N LEU A 17 3.86 -6.64 -3.69
CA LEU A 17 3.33 -6.51 -2.34
C LEU A 17 3.14 -7.88 -1.71
N ASN A 18 3.59 -8.05 -0.47
CA ASN A 18 3.34 -9.27 0.30
C ASN A 18 1.89 -9.26 0.79
N VAL A 19 1.19 -10.37 0.58
CA VAL A 19 -0.22 -10.51 0.94
C VAL A 19 -0.43 -11.78 1.76
N ALA A 20 -1.42 -11.75 2.65
CA ALA A 20 -1.96 -12.94 3.27
C ALA A 20 -3.31 -13.28 2.64
N TYR A 21 -3.69 -14.55 2.60
CA TYR A 21 -4.96 -15.02 2.04
C TYR A 21 -5.38 -16.33 2.70
N GLN A 22 -6.65 -16.67 2.60
CA GLN A 22 -7.21 -17.90 3.15
C GLN A 22 -7.02 -19.06 2.15
N LYS A 23 -6.36 -20.13 2.59
CA LYS A 23 -6.18 -21.37 1.82
C LYS A 23 -6.45 -22.59 2.67
N ASN A 24 -7.47 -23.36 2.30
CA ASN A 24 -7.86 -24.61 2.99
C ASN A 24 -8.02 -24.43 4.52
N GLY A 25 -8.68 -23.34 4.93
CA GLY A 25 -8.91 -23.04 6.35
C GLY A 25 -7.69 -22.51 7.13
N ARG A 26 -6.59 -22.18 6.45
CA ARG A 26 -5.38 -21.61 7.06
C ARG A 26 -4.98 -20.32 6.35
N ILE A 27 -4.31 -19.42 7.07
CA ILE A 27 -3.68 -18.24 6.47
C ILE A 27 -2.41 -18.68 5.75
N ALA A 28 -2.31 -18.34 4.47
CA ALA A 28 -1.13 -18.50 3.64
C ALA A 28 -0.60 -17.13 3.21
N TYR A 29 0.69 -17.06 2.87
CA TYR A 29 1.35 -15.84 2.42
C TYR A 29 1.77 -15.98 0.96
N SER A 30 1.63 -14.92 0.19
CA SER A 30 2.05 -14.83 -1.21
C SER A 30 2.47 -13.40 -1.53
N HIS A 31 2.69 -13.13 -2.81
CA HIS A 31 2.91 -11.80 -3.35
C HIS A 31 1.94 -11.52 -4.48
N VAL A 32 1.56 -10.25 -4.62
CA VAL A 32 0.87 -9.73 -5.80
C VAL A 32 1.74 -8.67 -6.45
N ARG A 33 1.81 -8.70 -7.78
CA ARG A 33 2.55 -7.72 -8.57
C ARG A 33 1.54 -6.81 -9.24
N LEU A 34 1.62 -5.52 -8.96
CA LEU A 34 0.66 -4.52 -9.43
C LEU A 34 1.37 -3.49 -10.30
N SER A 35 0.73 -3.13 -11.41
CA SER A 35 1.17 -2.06 -12.28
C SER A 35 0.50 -0.74 -11.87
N PRO A 36 1.19 0.40 -12.03
CA PRO A 36 0.59 1.72 -11.81
C PRO A 36 -0.63 1.95 -12.69
N GLY A 37 -1.71 2.48 -12.09
CA GLY A 37 -2.95 2.81 -12.82
C GLY A 37 -3.83 1.63 -13.22
N GLU A 38 -3.36 0.37 -13.12
CA GLU A 38 -4.17 -0.81 -13.39
C GLU A 38 -5.12 -1.12 -12.23
N LYS A 39 -6.37 -1.44 -12.55
CA LYS A 39 -7.39 -1.90 -11.60
C LYS A 39 -7.46 -3.42 -11.62
N TYR A 40 -7.54 -4.01 -10.43
CA TYR A 40 -7.68 -5.45 -10.24
C TYR A 40 -8.97 -5.73 -9.48
N GLU A 41 -9.71 -6.76 -9.89
CA GLU A 41 -10.94 -7.15 -9.21
C GLU A 41 -10.64 -7.61 -7.78
N LEU A 42 -11.41 -7.09 -6.82
CA LEU A 42 -11.34 -7.50 -5.44
C LEU A 42 -12.18 -8.76 -5.25
N GLY A 43 -11.53 -9.85 -4.82
CA GLY A 43 -12.20 -11.11 -4.53
C GLY A 43 -12.93 -11.12 -3.18
N ASN A 44 -13.46 -12.30 -2.83
CA ASN A 44 -14.22 -12.54 -1.59
C ASN A 44 -13.36 -13.00 -0.41
N ASP A 45 -12.03 -13.05 -0.55
CA ASP A 45 -11.13 -13.48 0.52
C ASP A 45 -10.93 -12.33 1.52
N GLU A 46 -11.52 -12.47 2.70
CA GLU A 46 -11.47 -11.45 3.76
C GLU A 46 -10.05 -11.17 4.26
N VAL A 47 -9.20 -12.20 4.36
CA VAL A 47 -7.81 -12.07 4.82
C VAL A 47 -6.99 -11.30 3.79
N PHE A 48 -7.22 -11.58 2.51
CA PHE A 48 -6.61 -10.84 1.41
C PHE A 48 -7.05 -9.37 1.41
N ASN A 49 -8.36 -9.12 1.51
CA ASN A 49 -8.91 -7.78 1.52
C ASN A 49 -8.40 -6.95 2.70
N GLN A 50 -8.33 -7.55 3.90
CA GLN A 50 -7.77 -6.90 5.09
C GLN A 50 -6.26 -6.61 4.93
N THR A 51 -5.52 -7.51 4.28
CA THR A 51 -4.10 -7.28 4.01
C THR A 51 -3.90 -6.09 3.08
N LEU A 52 -4.69 -5.99 2.00
CA LEU A 52 -4.64 -4.87 1.07
C LEU A 52 -4.94 -3.53 1.77
N GLN A 53 -5.89 -3.49 2.71
CA GLN A 53 -6.25 -2.27 3.44
C GLN A 53 -5.18 -1.80 4.43
N THR A 54 -4.25 -2.66 4.83
CA THR A 54 -3.28 -2.37 5.89
C THR A 54 -1.85 -2.26 5.37
N ILE A 55 -1.60 -2.63 4.12
CA ILE A 55 -0.25 -2.63 3.56
C ILE A 55 0.30 -1.22 3.38
N LYS A 56 1.44 -0.98 4.01
CA LYS A 56 2.13 0.31 3.97
C LYS A 56 3.46 0.16 3.26
N ILE A 57 3.81 1.19 2.49
CA ILE A 57 5.16 1.38 1.98
C ILE A 57 5.86 2.42 2.85
N GLU A 58 7.14 2.21 3.10
CA GLU A 58 8.00 3.20 3.74
C GLU A 58 9.06 3.67 2.75
N ARG A 59 9.19 4.99 2.59
CA ARG A 59 10.24 5.63 1.80
C ARG A 59 11.03 6.61 2.66
N PRO A 60 12.31 6.88 2.35
CA PRO A 60 13.01 8.01 2.94
C PRO A 60 12.19 9.29 2.78
N TYR A 61 12.20 10.13 3.80
CA TYR A 61 11.52 11.41 3.74
C TYR A 61 12.13 12.27 2.61
N SER A 62 11.27 12.84 1.79
CA SER A 62 11.61 13.95 0.90
C SER A 62 10.43 14.92 0.89
N GLU A 63 10.73 16.22 0.83
CA GLU A 63 9.70 17.25 0.74
C GLU A 63 8.86 17.10 -0.53
N GLN A 64 9.48 16.68 -1.64
CA GLN A 64 8.78 16.37 -2.89
C GLN A 64 7.70 15.29 -2.70
N LEU A 65 8.04 14.14 -2.10
CA LEU A 65 7.08 13.05 -1.87
C LEU A 65 5.97 13.48 -0.91
N ALA A 66 6.31 14.24 0.15
CA ALA A 66 5.32 14.76 1.08
C ALA A 66 4.31 15.68 0.37
N ASN A 67 4.79 16.62 -0.44
CA ASN A 67 3.95 17.53 -1.20
C ASN A 67 3.08 16.79 -2.22
N GLU A 68 3.63 15.76 -2.88
CA GLU A 68 2.88 14.94 -3.83
C GLU A 68 1.75 14.17 -3.14
N LEU A 69 2.04 13.51 -2.00
CA LEU A 69 1.03 12.83 -1.19
C LEU A 69 -0.09 13.78 -0.75
N ILE A 70 0.26 14.99 -0.29
CA ILE A 70 -0.71 16.03 0.09
C ILE A 70 -1.56 16.44 -1.10
N SER A 71 -0.94 16.67 -2.28
CA SER A 71 -1.65 17.10 -3.49
C SER A 71 -2.64 16.06 -4.00
N LEU A 72 -2.37 14.78 -3.74
CA LEU A 72 -3.20 13.64 -4.12
C LEU A 72 -4.20 13.24 -3.03
N GLY A 73 -4.21 13.94 -1.88
CA GLY A 73 -5.06 13.60 -0.74
C GLY A 73 -4.75 12.25 -0.09
N VAL A 74 -3.50 11.78 -0.19
CA VAL A 74 -3.06 10.50 0.39
C VAL A 74 -2.49 10.74 1.79
N ASP A 75 -3.14 10.15 2.80
CA ASP A 75 -2.67 10.21 4.18
C ASP A 75 -1.33 9.48 4.37
N TYR A 76 -0.42 10.13 5.09
CA TYR A 76 0.88 9.56 5.43
C TYR A 76 1.30 9.89 6.86
N THR A 77 2.29 9.14 7.34
CA THR A 77 2.91 9.34 8.65
C THR A 77 4.41 9.52 8.49
N GLU A 78 4.99 10.47 9.24
CA GLU A 78 6.43 10.63 9.35
C GLU A 78 6.95 9.83 10.54
N LYS A 79 7.94 8.97 10.31
CA LYS A 79 8.61 8.21 11.36
C LYS A 79 10.08 8.56 11.38
N VAL A 80 10.60 8.85 12.57
CA VAL A 80 12.03 8.98 12.82
C VAL A 80 12.61 7.61 13.14
N CYS A 81 13.66 7.20 12.43
CA CYS A 81 14.32 5.93 12.66
C CYS A 81 15.06 5.94 14.01
N LYS A 82 14.51 5.24 15.01
CA LYS A 82 15.13 5.11 16.35
C LYS A 82 16.47 4.37 16.28
N SER A 83 16.60 3.36 15.42
CA SER A 83 17.82 2.57 15.26
C SER A 83 18.99 3.34 14.64
N CYS A 84 18.72 4.46 13.96
CA CYS A 84 19.74 5.33 13.36
C CYS A 84 20.01 6.58 14.21
N GLY A 85 19.73 6.56 15.52
CA GLY A 85 19.91 7.73 16.40
C GLY A 85 19.00 8.92 16.05
N GLY A 86 17.95 8.70 15.25
CA GLY A 86 17.03 9.74 14.80
C GLY A 86 17.47 10.56 13.59
N HIS A 87 18.58 10.19 12.94
CA HIS A 87 19.11 10.94 11.79
C HIS A 87 18.29 10.76 10.51
N THR A 88 17.47 9.71 10.41
CA THR A 88 16.70 9.41 9.20
C THR A 88 15.21 9.52 9.46
N LYS A 89 14.54 10.35 8.67
CA LYS A 89 13.07 10.41 8.60
C LYS A 89 12.57 9.53 7.46
N LYS A 90 11.42 8.89 7.66
CA LYS A 90 10.72 8.11 6.65
C LYS A 90 9.27 8.58 6.56
N ILE A 91 8.72 8.51 5.37
CA ILE A 91 7.30 8.68 5.09
C ILE A 91 6.69 7.27 4.93
N SER A 92 5.58 7.02 5.62
CA SER A 92 4.84 5.76 5.58
C SER A 92 3.37 6.01 5.23
N TYR A 93 2.90 5.40 4.15
CA TYR A 93 1.56 5.60 3.58
C TYR A 93 0.99 4.26 3.07
N LEU A 94 -0.33 4.20 2.90
CA LEU A 94 -1.00 3.01 2.34
C LEU A 94 -0.62 2.83 0.86
N ALA A 95 -0.31 1.60 0.46
CA ALA A 95 0.07 1.32 -0.92
C ALA A 95 -1.13 1.14 -1.86
N ILE A 96 -2.31 0.85 -1.30
CA ILE A 96 -3.49 0.42 -2.05
C ILE A 96 -4.66 1.37 -1.79
N GLU A 97 -5.39 1.67 -2.86
CA GLU A 97 -6.70 2.31 -2.84
C GLU A 97 -7.77 1.28 -3.25
N ILE A 98 -8.89 1.25 -2.52
CA ILE A 98 -10.07 0.41 -2.84
C ILE A 98 -11.11 1.29 -3.53
N ILE A 99 -11.67 0.82 -4.64
CA ILE A 99 -12.63 1.55 -5.47
C ILE A 99 -13.94 0.75 -5.53
N ASP A 100 -15.05 1.41 -5.25
CA ASP A 100 -16.41 0.87 -5.43
C ASP A 100 -16.99 1.37 -6.75
N GLU A 101 -17.44 0.47 -7.64
CA GLU A 101 -18.12 0.76 -8.92
C GLU A 101 -19.48 0.05 -9.05
#